data_AF-A0A961LK63-F1
#
_entry.id   AF-A0A961LK63-F1
#
_cell.length_a   1.000
_cell.length_b   1.000
_cell.length_c   1.000
_cell.angle_alpha   90.00
_cell.angle_beta   90.00
_cell.angle_gamma   90.00
#
_symmetry.space_group_name_H-M   'P 1'
#
loop_
_entity.id
_entity.type
_entity.pdbx_description
1 polymer ?
#
loop_
_entity_poly.entity_id
_entity_poly.type
_entity_poly.pdbx_seq_one_letter_code
_entity_poly.pdbx_strand_id
1 'polypeptide(L)'
;FFRQMPELIERGHLYIAQPPLYKVTRGKSSVYVKDEPAFESYLIDLGLDEATLTLGNGEVRSGADLRGVIEDAITVRALIQGLHTRYDRAAVEQAAIAGALDPAIFQSGRAEEMANAIAARLDAISEDTERGWTGRVSPVNDPELISSGGYVLERTVRGVKEAVHLDAGLINSADARALNRHAARLGEVYGTLPTFRRKDTAQVVSGPLALLDNIFSTGRKGLTMQRYKGLGEMNAEQLWETTLDPAARSLLQVKVNDATDADSLFARLMGDEVEPRREFIQENALSVANLDV
;
A
#
# COMPACT_ATOMS: atom_id res chain seq x y z
N PHE A 1 -20.50 3.33 -30.90
CA PHE A 1 -20.65 4.80 -30.81
C PHE A 1 -19.53 5.52 -31.54
N PHE A 2 -18.27 5.37 -31.16
CA PHE A 2 -17.13 6.05 -31.79
C PHE A 2 -17.10 6.04 -33.33
N ARG A 3 -17.14 4.86 -33.97
CA ARG A 3 -17.02 4.74 -35.44
C ARG A 3 -18.22 5.25 -36.25
N GLN A 4 -19.42 5.18 -35.67
CA GLN A 4 -20.68 5.34 -36.42
C GLN A 4 -21.46 6.60 -35.99
N MET A 5 -21.27 7.04 -34.75
CA MET A 5 -21.97 8.18 -34.15
C MET A 5 -21.01 8.97 -33.23
N PRO A 6 -19.90 9.50 -33.76
CA PRO A 6 -18.92 10.26 -32.97
C PRO A 6 -19.53 11.54 -32.36
N GLU A 7 -20.48 12.16 -33.06
CA GLU A 7 -21.16 13.38 -32.59
C GLU A 7 -21.81 13.21 -31.21
N LEU A 8 -22.27 12.00 -30.84
CA LEU A 8 -22.86 11.74 -29.52
C LEU A 8 -21.83 11.81 -28.39
N ILE A 9 -20.58 11.45 -28.69
CA ILE A 9 -19.45 11.51 -27.74
C ILE A 9 -18.95 12.94 -27.66
N GLU A 10 -18.76 13.61 -28.81
CA GLU A 10 -18.31 15.00 -28.89
C GLU A 10 -19.27 15.97 -28.18
N ARG A 11 -20.58 15.74 -28.29
CA ARG A 11 -21.61 16.52 -27.59
C ARG A 11 -21.84 16.08 -26.14
N GLY A 12 -21.08 15.09 -25.64
CA GLY A 12 -21.09 14.70 -24.24
C GLY A 12 -22.36 13.98 -23.79
N HIS A 13 -23.04 13.24 -24.68
CA HIS A 13 -24.27 12.52 -24.38
C HIS A 13 -24.06 11.07 -23.92
N LEU A 14 -22.85 10.53 -24.05
CA LEU A 14 -22.55 9.15 -23.65
C LEU A 14 -22.01 9.10 -22.22
N TYR A 15 -22.68 8.32 -21.37
CA TYR A 15 -22.32 8.09 -19.98
C TYR A 15 -22.28 6.60 -19.68
N ILE A 16 -21.38 6.20 -18.79
CA ILE A 16 -21.24 4.83 -18.28
C ILE A 16 -21.63 4.84 -16.80
N ALA A 17 -22.56 3.96 -16.41
CA ALA A 17 -22.93 3.80 -15.02
C ALA A 17 -21.76 3.22 -14.21
N GLN A 18 -21.64 3.64 -12.94
CA GLN A 18 -20.61 3.19 -12.02
C GLN A 18 -21.27 2.51 -10.81
N PRO A 19 -21.72 1.25 -10.97
CA PRO A 19 -22.30 0.48 -9.86
C PRO A 19 -21.26 0.26 -8.76
N PRO A 20 -21.70 0.00 -7.51
CA PRO A 20 -20.79 -0.26 -6.41
C PRO A 20 -20.09 -1.61 -6.54
N LEU A 21 -18.82 -1.66 -6.14
CA LEU A 21 -18.03 -2.90 -6.09
C LEU A 21 -18.36 -3.74 -4.85
N TYR A 22 -18.70 -3.10 -3.73
CA TYR A 22 -18.96 -3.79 -2.47
C TYR A 22 -20.28 -3.35 -1.84
N LYS A 23 -20.92 -4.29 -1.14
CA LYS A 23 -21.89 -4.03 -0.08
C LYS A 23 -21.29 -4.47 1.24
N VAL A 24 -21.15 -3.53 2.17
CA VAL A 24 -20.57 -3.75 3.48
C VAL A 24 -21.67 -3.62 4.53
N THR A 25 -21.85 -4.63 5.36
CA THR A 25 -22.91 -4.67 6.38
C THR A 25 -22.31 -4.83 7.77
N ARG A 26 -22.79 -4.02 8.72
CA ARG A 26 -22.42 -4.06 10.15
C ARG A 26 -23.68 -4.00 11.00
N GLY A 27 -24.02 -5.11 11.65
CA GLY A 27 -25.27 -5.22 12.41
C GLY A 27 -26.48 -5.00 11.50
N LYS A 28 -27.22 -3.91 11.72
CA LYS A 28 -28.42 -3.54 10.93
C LYS A 28 -28.14 -2.52 9.83
N SER A 29 -26.94 -1.93 9.78
CA SER A 29 -26.58 -0.93 8.78
C SER A 29 -25.83 -1.58 7.62
N SER A 30 -26.15 -1.18 6.40
CA SER A 30 -25.42 -1.57 5.19
C SER A 30 -25.06 -0.34 4.37
N VAL A 31 -23.86 -0.35 3.79
CA VAL A 31 -23.34 0.73 2.96
C VAL A 31 -22.82 0.13 1.65
N TYR A 32 -23.09 0.83 0.55
CA TYR A 32 -22.53 0.51 -0.77
C TYR A 32 -21.25 1.28 -0.98
N VAL A 33 -20.20 0.57 -1.39
CA VAL A 33 -18.88 1.14 -1.60
C VAL A 33 -18.48 0.96 -3.05
N LYS A 34 -18.08 2.07 -3.68
CA LYS A 34 -17.86 2.15 -5.13
C LYS A 34 -16.67 1.34 -5.60
N ASP A 35 -15.53 1.47 -4.94
CA ASP A 35 -14.24 0.95 -5.38
C ASP A 35 -13.36 0.54 -4.18
N GLU A 36 -12.19 -0.04 -4.48
CA GLU A 36 -11.22 -0.47 -3.46
C GLU A 36 -10.72 0.68 -2.57
N PRO A 37 -10.33 1.86 -3.12
CA PRO A 37 -9.87 2.97 -2.28
C PRO A 37 -10.95 3.48 -1.32
N ALA A 38 -12.20 3.57 -1.76
CA ALA A 38 -13.31 3.93 -0.89
C ALA A 38 -13.54 2.88 0.20
N PHE A 39 -13.31 1.60 -0.11
CA PHE A 39 -13.40 0.52 0.88
C PHE A 39 -12.29 0.60 1.92
N GLU A 40 -11.05 0.84 1.51
CA GLU A 40 -9.95 1.07 2.45
C GLU A 40 -10.21 2.28 3.35
N SER A 41 -10.66 3.40 2.79
CA SER A 41 -11.03 4.60 3.56
C SER A 41 -12.13 4.27 4.58
N TYR A 42 -13.16 3.53 4.18
CA TYR A 42 -14.23 3.10 5.07
C TYR A 42 -13.70 2.22 6.22
N LEU A 43 -12.78 1.30 5.94
CA LEU A 43 -12.15 0.48 6.98
C LEU A 43 -11.29 1.31 7.94
N ILE A 44 -10.59 2.33 7.43
CA ILE A 44 -9.81 3.26 8.27
C ILE A 44 -10.73 4.04 9.19
N ASP A 45 -11.83 4.59 8.67
CA ASP A 45 -12.79 5.35 9.47
C ASP A 45 -13.36 4.50 10.61
N LEU A 46 -13.71 3.24 10.32
CA LEU A 46 -14.17 2.29 11.33
C LEU A 46 -13.07 1.86 12.30
N GLY A 47 -11.83 1.74 11.83
CA GLY A 47 -10.67 1.34 12.63
C GLY A 47 -10.19 2.44 13.58
N LEU A 48 -10.39 3.71 13.19
CA LEU A 48 -10.09 4.90 13.97
C LEU A 48 -11.09 5.15 15.11
N ASP A 49 -12.30 4.63 15.00
CA ASP A 49 -13.34 4.75 16.02
C ASP A 49 -12.86 4.14 17.36
N GLU A 50 -12.79 5.00 18.39
CA GLU A 50 -12.26 4.71 19.73
C GLU A 50 -10.82 4.17 19.75
N ALA A 51 -10.01 4.55 18.74
CA ALA A 51 -8.62 4.18 18.65
C ALA A 51 -7.68 5.30 19.14
N THR A 52 -6.58 4.87 19.74
CA THR A 52 -5.51 5.73 20.27
C THR A 52 -4.16 5.12 19.92
N LEU A 53 -3.16 5.97 19.69
CA LEU A 53 -1.78 5.56 19.52
C LEU A 53 -0.94 6.23 20.61
N THR A 54 -0.39 5.44 21.52
CA THR A 54 0.54 5.91 22.55
C THR A 54 1.96 5.78 22.04
N LEU A 55 2.64 6.91 21.85
CA LEU A 55 4.03 6.97 21.39
C LEU A 55 5.01 6.60 22.50
N GLY A 56 6.26 6.34 22.15
CA GLY A 56 7.29 5.97 23.14
C GLY A 56 7.63 7.06 24.16
N ASN A 57 7.31 8.32 23.86
CA ASN A 57 7.45 9.45 24.80
C ASN A 57 6.23 9.59 25.76
N GLY A 58 5.21 8.75 25.61
CA GLY A 58 3.96 8.79 26.38
C GLY A 58 2.86 9.68 25.79
N GLU A 59 3.13 10.41 24.71
CA GLU A 59 2.11 11.19 23.98
C GLU A 59 1.03 10.26 23.41
N VAL A 60 -0.24 10.67 23.50
CA VAL A 60 -1.36 9.89 22.99
C VAL A 60 -2.03 10.65 21.84
N ARG A 61 -2.00 10.05 20.64
CA ARG A 61 -2.69 10.57 19.46
C ARG A 61 -4.03 9.89 19.26
N SER A 62 -5.07 10.68 19.00
CA SER A 62 -6.42 10.22 18.67
C SER A 62 -7.09 11.15 17.67
N GLY A 63 -8.23 10.76 17.12
CA GLY A 63 -8.99 11.61 16.19
C GLY A 63 -8.17 12.07 14.98
N ALA A 64 -8.09 13.39 14.77
CA ALA A 64 -7.40 14.00 13.64
C ALA A 64 -5.89 13.73 13.64
N ASP A 65 -5.24 13.73 14.81
CA ASP A 65 -3.80 13.51 14.92
C ASP A 65 -3.44 12.08 14.53
N LEU A 66 -4.26 11.11 14.94
CA LEU A 66 -4.09 9.71 14.53
C LEU A 66 -4.38 9.53 13.04
N ARG A 67 -5.36 10.25 12.48
CA ARG A 67 -5.63 10.22 11.04
C ARG A 67 -4.42 10.69 10.23
N GLY A 68 -3.75 11.76 10.63
CA GLY A 68 -2.52 12.21 9.97
C GLY A 68 -1.41 11.15 9.96
N VAL A 69 -1.24 10.42 11.07
CA VAL A 69 -0.28 9.29 11.16
C VAL A 69 -0.67 8.15 10.19
N ILE A 70 -1.96 7.87 10.03
CA ILE A 70 -2.44 6.86 9.08
C ILE A 70 -2.23 7.30 7.63
N GLU A 71 -2.45 8.57 7.31
CA GLU A 71 -2.22 9.11 5.95
C GLU A 71 -0.73 9.01 5.55
N ASP A 72 0.17 9.33 6.48
CA ASP A 72 1.60 9.06 6.31
C ASP A 72 1.87 7.57 6.11
N ALA A 73 1.22 6.71 6.89
CA ALA A 73 1.41 5.28 6.77
C ALA A 73 0.93 4.72 5.42
N ILE A 74 -0.20 5.19 4.88
CA ILE A 74 -0.73 4.79 3.57
C ILE A 74 0.30 5.14 2.48
N THR A 75 0.84 6.36 2.55
CA THR A 75 1.85 6.84 1.61
C THR A 75 3.11 5.96 1.67
N VAL A 76 3.60 5.67 2.88
CA VAL A 76 4.78 4.83 3.10
C VAL A 76 4.54 3.40 2.63
N ARG A 77 3.37 2.82 2.90
CA ARG A 77 3.00 1.48 2.41
C ARG A 77 3.03 1.41 0.89
N ALA A 78 2.46 2.39 0.19
CA ALA A 78 2.46 2.43 -1.27
C ALA A 78 3.89 2.47 -1.83
N LEU A 79 4.77 3.30 -1.24
CA LEU A 79 6.18 3.38 -1.63
C LEU A 79 6.91 2.04 -1.40
N ILE A 80 6.72 1.40 -0.25
CA ILE A 80 7.36 0.12 0.08
C ILE A 80 6.83 -1.02 -0.80
N GLN A 81 5.53 -1.03 -1.11
CA GLN A 81 4.93 -2.04 -1.99
C GLN A 81 5.39 -1.90 -3.45
N GLY A 82 5.70 -0.68 -3.88
CA GLY A 82 6.25 -0.38 -5.21
C GLY A 82 7.71 -0.79 -5.39
N LEU A 83 8.44 -1.07 -4.31
CA LEU A 83 9.84 -1.53 -4.39
C LEU A 83 9.93 -2.89 -5.08
N HIS A 84 11.01 -3.09 -5.84
CA HIS A 84 11.32 -4.38 -6.44
C HIS A 84 11.31 -5.48 -5.38
N THR A 85 10.68 -6.61 -5.68
CA THR A 85 10.46 -7.76 -4.77
C THR A 85 11.73 -8.40 -4.19
N ARG A 86 12.91 -7.96 -4.63
CA ARG A 86 14.22 -8.42 -4.13
C ARG A 86 14.59 -7.76 -2.80
N TYR A 87 13.99 -6.61 -2.50
CA TYR A 87 14.26 -5.88 -1.27
C TYR A 87 13.32 -6.36 -0.16
N ASP A 88 13.90 -6.61 1.00
CA ASP A 88 13.13 -6.92 2.19
C ASP A 88 12.38 -5.67 2.65
N ARG A 89 11.04 -5.73 2.57
CA ARG A 89 10.17 -4.60 2.86
C ARG A 89 10.24 -4.18 4.33
N ALA A 90 10.41 -5.13 5.25
CA ALA A 90 10.50 -4.83 6.68
C ALA A 90 11.81 -4.10 6.98
N ALA A 91 12.94 -4.54 6.42
CA ALA A 91 14.21 -3.85 6.57
C ALA A 91 14.20 -2.45 5.97
N VAL A 92 13.57 -2.26 4.80
CA VAL A 92 13.41 -0.92 4.21
C VAL A 92 12.54 -0.02 5.09
N GLU A 93 11.45 -0.55 5.65
CA GLU A 93 10.60 0.19 6.59
C GLU A 93 11.40 0.65 7.81
N GLN A 94 12.18 -0.25 8.43
CA GLN A 94 12.99 0.09 9.60
C GLN A 94 14.12 1.08 9.26
N ALA A 95 14.70 0.98 8.07
CA ALA A 95 15.65 1.97 7.56
C ALA A 95 15.01 3.34 7.32
N ALA A 96 13.78 3.39 6.82
CA ALA A 96 13.04 4.64 6.65
C ALA A 96 12.75 5.30 8.01
N ILE A 97 12.35 4.53 9.02
CA ILE A 97 12.10 5.04 10.38
C ILE A 97 13.38 5.55 11.04
N ALA A 98 14.51 4.86 10.82
CA ALA A 98 15.82 5.31 11.30
C ALA A 98 16.34 6.56 10.57
N GLY A 99 15.73 6.94 9.45
CA GLY A 99 16.22 8.02 8.58
C GLY A 99 17.48 7.64 7.81
N ALA A 100 17.70 6.34 7.56
CA ALA A 100 18.91 5.80 6.94
C ALA A 100 18.91 5.89 5.40
N LEU A 101 17.78 6.23 4.78
CA LEU A 101 17.63 6.23 3.33
C LEU A 101 18.14 7.51 2.65
N ASP A 102 18.82 8.40 3.38
CA ASP A 102 19.46 9.59 2.84
C ASP A 102 20.88 9.26 2.33
N PRO A 103 21.16 9.40 1.01
CA PRO A 103 22.50 9.19 0.46
C PRO A 103 23.58 10.05 1.11
N ALA A 104 23.24 11.23 1.65
CA ALA A 104 24.20 12.12 2.31
C ALA A 104 24.82 11.50 3.58
N ILE A 105 24.15 10.51 4.20
CA ILE A 105 24.66 9.80 5.39
C ILE A 105 25.98 9.09 5.08
N PHE A 106 26.10 8.49 3.90
CA PHE A 106 27.29 7.78 3.46
C PHE A 106 28.50 8.70 3.24
N GLN A 107 28.27 9.99 2.99
CA GLN A 107 29.34 10.99 2.86
C GLN A 107 29.75 11.57 4.21
N SER A 108 28.84 11.58 5.18
CA SER A 108 29.05 12.16 6.51
C SER A 108 29.80 11.26 7.50
N GLY A 109 30.11 10.01 7.13
CA GLY A 109 30.72 9.03 8.02
C GLY A 109 29.77 8.41 9.07
N ARG A 110 28.48 8.79 9.08
CA ARG A 110 27.46 8.26 10.00
C ARG A 110 26.79 6.96 9.53
N ALA A 111 27.24 6.40 8.40
CA ALA A 111 26.61 5.21 7.84
C ALA A 111 26.74 3.98 8.75
N GLU A 112 27.86 3.78 9.44
CA GLU A 112 28.02 2.67 10.40
C GLU A 112 27.11 2.82 11.62
N GLU A 113 26.99 4.04 12.16
CA GLU A 113 26.03 4.35 13.23
C GLU A 113 24.61 3.98 12.79
N MET A 114 24.26 4.33 11.57
CA MET A 114 22.92 4.10 11.04
C MET A 114 22.65 2.63 10.70
N ALA A 115 23.66 1.88 10.26
CA ALA A 115 23.58 0.43 10.11
C ALA A 115 23.25 -0.24 11.45
N ASN A 116 23.92 0.18 12.53
CA ASN A 116 23.64 -0.30 13.89
C ASN A 116 22.24 0.10 14.37
N ALA A 117 21.78 1.31 14.04
CA ALA A 117 20.42 1.76 14.37
C ALA A 117 19.36 0.89 13.67
N ILE A 118 19.53 0.58 12.38
CA ILE A 118 18.63 -0.34 11.65
C ILE A 118 18.62 -1.72 12.32
N ALA A 119 19.79 -2.27 12.63
CA ALA A 119 19.91 -3.58 13.27
C ALA A 119 19.20 -3.63 14.63
N ALA A 120 19.38 -2.60 15.48
CA ALA A 120 18.70 -2.50 16.76
C ALA A 120 17.17 -2.45 16.60
N ARG A 121 16.67 -1.79 15.56
CA ARG A 121 15.24 -1.79 15.24
C ARG A 121 14.73 -3.15 14.77
N LEU A 122 15.48 -3.85 13.93
CA LEU A 122 15.15 -5.21 13.50
C LEU A 122 15.13 -6.18 14.69
N ASP A 123 16.05 -6.03 15.65
CA ASP A 123 16.04 -6.80 16.90
C ASP A 123 14.82 -6.48 17.79
N ALA A 124 14.41 -5.21 17.86
CA ALA A 124 13.26 -4.80 18.66
C ALA A 124 11.94 -5.40 18.18
N ILE A 125 11.86 -5.76 16.89
CA ILE A 125 10.66 -6.37 16.28
C ILE A 125 10.78 -7.88 16.09
N SER A 126 11.95 -8.47 16.37
CA SER A 126 12.19 -9.90 16.27
C SER A 126 11.76 -10.63 17.54
N GLU A 127 11.34 -11.89 17.40
CA GLU A 127 11.12 -12.77 18.54
C GLU A 127 12.41 -12.96 19.35
N ASP A 128 12.30 -13.23 20.65
CA ASP A 128 13.47 -13.37 21.54
C ASP A 128 14.49 -14.42 21.03
N THR A 129 14.03 -15.47 20.35
CA THR A 129 14.90 -16.52 19.79
C THR A 129 15.51 -16.19 18.42
N GLU A 130 15.10 -15.08 17.82
CA GLU A 130 15.51 -14.66 16.47
C GLU A 130 16.24 -13.29 16.45
N ARG A 131 16.58 -12.76 17.62
CA ARG A 131 17.43 -11.58 17.77
C ARG A 131 18.90 -11.86 17.42
N GLY A 132 19.70 -10.80 17.38
CA GLY A 132 21.12 -10.83 17.06
C GLY A 132 21.43 -10.18 15.72
N TRP A 133 20.59 -9.24 15.28
CA TRP A 133 20.87 -8.43 14.10
C TRP A 133 22.11 -7.57 14.33
N THR A 134 22.97 -7.55 13.33
CA THR A 134 24.15 -6.69 13.24
C THR A 134 24.12 -5.94 11.93
N GLY A 135 24.51 -4.67 11.94
CA GLY A 135 24.53 -3.83 10.75
C GLY A 135 25.96 -3.42 10.41
N ARG A 136 26.30 -3.41 9.13
CA ARG A 136 27.54 -2.80 8.61
C ARG A 136 27.31 -2.10 7.28
N VAL A 137 28.24 -1.26 6.87
CA VAL A 137 28.24 -0.67 5.53
C VAL A 137 28.88 -1.63 4.53
N SER A 138 28.24 -1.82 3.37
CA SER A 138 28.85 -2.55 2.25
C SER A 138 29.76 -1.61 1.45
N PRO A 139 31.01 -2.00 1.13
CA PRO A 139 31.83 -1.28 0.17
C PRO A 139 31.17 -1.24 -1.21
N VAL A 140 31.39 -0.15 -1.96
CA VAL A 140 30.80 0.08 -3.29
C VAL A 140 31.24 -0.97 -4.33
N ASN A 141 32.29 -1.75 -4.08
CA ASN A 141 32.82 -2.80 -4.96
C ASN A 141 33.09 -4.10 -4.20
N ASP A 142 32.14 -4.56 -3.39
CA ASP A 142 32.27 -5.85 -2.70
C ASP A 142 32.14 -7.01 -3.71
N PRO A 143 33.21 -7.79 -3.98
CA PRO A 143 33.19 -8.88 -4.96
C PRO A 143 32.31 -10.06 -4.54
N GLU A 144 31.88 -10.14 -3.28
CA GLU A 144 31.02 -11.21 -2.77
C GLU A 144 29.51 -10.90 -2.92
N LEU A 145 29.14 -9.68 -3.34
CA LEU A 145 27.74 -9.24 -3.41
C LEU A 145 27.29 -8.94 -4.84
N ILE A 146 26.10 -9.42 -5.18
CA ILE A 146 25.41 -9.14 -6.45
C ILE A 146 25.06 -7.65 -6.59
N SER A 147 24.80 -7.01 -5.45
CA SER A 147 24.56 -5.57 -5.32
C SER A 147 25.44 -5.02 -4.20
N SER A 148 26.31 -4.07 -4.53
CA SER A 148 27.30 -3.49 -3.61
C SER A 148 26.96 -2.05 -3.20
N GLY A 149 27.57 -1.58 -2.11
CA GLY A 149 27.27 -0.28 -1.51
C GLY A 149 26.00 -0.29 -0.65
N GLY A 150 25.87 0.62 0.30
CA GLY A 150 24.68 0.70 1.17
C GLY A 150 24.85 -0.05 2.50
N TYR A 151 23.80 -0.69 2.99
CA TYR A 151 23.79 -1.40 4.28
C TYR A 151 23.67 -2.91 4.11
N VAL A 152 24.34 -3.65 5.00
CA VAL A 152 24.16 -5.10 5.18
C VAL A 152 23.74 -5.37 6.60
N LEU A 153 22.60 -6.04 6.76
CA LEU A 153 22.01 -6.40 8.04
C LEU A 153 22.06 -7.93 8.13
N GLU A 154 22.66 -8.49 9.17
CA GLU A 154 22.83 -9.94 9.29
C GLU A 154 22.48 -10.44 10.68
N ARG A 155 21.91 -11.65 10.74
CA ARG A 155 21.74 -12.41 11.98
C ARG A 155 22.01 -13.89 11.73
N THR A 156 22.17 -14.66 12.81
CA THR A 156 22.22 -16.13 12.73
C THR A 156 21.12 -16.73 13.58
N VAL A 157 20.15 -17.39 12.94
CA VAL A 157 19.02 -18.03 13.62
C VAL A 157 19.12 -19.53 13.39
N ARG A 158 19.19 -20.30 14.48
CA ARG A 158 19.26 -21.78 14.45
C ARG A 158 20.40 -22.31 13.54
N GLY A 159 21.54 -21.62 13.53
CA GLY A 159 22.70 -21.97 12.71
C GLY A 159 22.63 -21.55 11.24
N VAL A 160 21.54 -20.91 10.82
CA VAL A 160 21.38 -20.36 9.46
C VAL A 160 21.67 -18.86 9.50
N LYS A 161 22.62 -18.42 8.66
CA LYS A 161 22.91 -17.00 8.48
C LYS A 161 21.87 -16.38 7.56
N GLU A 162 21.23 -15.33 8.03
CA GLU A 162 20.33 -14.49 7.27
C GLU A 162 21.02 -13.15 7.01
N ALA A 163 20.92 -12.64 5.79
CA ALA A 163 21.50 -11.37 5.39
C ALA A 163 20.52 -10.59 4.51
N VAL A 164 20.33 -9.32 4.83
CA VAL A 164 19.49 -8.38 4.10
C VAL A 164 20.36 -7.24 3.58
N HIS A 165 20.21 -6.93 2.30
CA HIS A 165 21.02 -5.93 1.61
C HIS A 165 20.16 -4.74 1.19
N LEU A 166 20.50 -3.56 1.69
CA LEU A 166 19.93 -2.28 1.26
C LEU A 166 20.98 -1.58 0.40
N ASP A 167 21.01 -1.95 -0.89
CA ASP A 167 22.10 -1.58 -1.78
C ASP A 167 22.13 -0.10 -2.19
N ALA A 168 23.23 0.33 -2.82
CA ALA A 168 23.33 1.70 -3.33
C ALA A 168 22.24 2.03 -4.37
N GLY A 169 21.75 1.03 -5.11
CA GLY A 169 20.63 1.20 -6.05
C GLY A 169 19.33 1.62 -5.35
N LEU A 170 19.00 0.95 -4.24
CA LEU A 170 17.88 1.33 -3.39
C LEU A 170 18.09 2.70 -2.79
N ILE A 171 19.23 2.95 -2.14
CA ILE A 171 19.52 4.22 -1.46
C ILE A 171 19.40 5.42 -2.41
N ASN A 172 19.84 5.26 -3.67
CA ASN A 172 19.76 6.31 -4.68
C ASN A 172 18.44 6.35 -5.46
N SER A 173 17.50 5.45 -5.19
CA SER A 173 16.22 5.38 -5.91
C SER A 173 15.30 6.58 -5.62
N ALA A 174 14.33 6.80 -6.50
CA ALA A 174 13.30 7.81 -6.28
C ALA A 174 12.41 7.46 -5.08
N ASP A 175 12.13 6.16 -4.88
CA ASP A 175 11.32 5.65 -3.77
C ASP A 175 12.00 5.85 -2.43
N ALA A 176 13.30 5.58 -2.31
CA ALA A 176 14.06 5.85 -1.09
C ALA A 176 14.10 7.35 -0.75
N ARG A 177 14.28 8.21 -1.75
CA ARG A 177 14.17 9.67 -1.57
C ARG A 177 12.76 10.08 -1.14
N ALA A 178 11.72 9.41 -1.64
CA ALA A 178 10.35 9.64 -1.23
C ALA A 178 10.11 9.21 0.22
N LEU A 179 10.54 8.02 0.61
CA LEU A 179 10.48 7.52 1.98
C LEU A 179 11.24 8.44 2.95
N ASN A 180 12.41 8.93 2.55
CA ASN A 180 13.21 9.82 3.38
C ASN A 180 12.50 11.16 3.71
N ARG A 181 11.59 11.65 2.85
CA ARG A 181 10.77 12.83 3.17
C ARG A 181 9.83 12.62 4.36
N HIS A 182 9.53 11.38 4.70
CA HIS A 182 8.71 11.00 5.86
C HIS A 182 9.57 10.65 7.09
N ALA A 183 10.90 10.52 6.96
CA ALA A 183 11.78 10.01 8.02
C ALA A 183 11.63 10.74 9.36
N ALA A 184 11.51 12.06 9.36
CA ALA A 184 11.33 12.83 10.60
C ALA A 184 10.02 12.47 11.33
N ARG A 185 8.90 12.42 10.60
CA ARG A 185 7.59 12.04 11.16
C ARG A 185 7.55 10.57 11.56
N LEU A 186 8.21 9.70 10.79
CA LEU A 186 8.36 8.28 11.12
C LEU A 186 9.19 8.08 12.39
N GLY A 187 10.31 8.78 12.52
CA GLY A 187 11.16 8.72 13.71
C GLY A 187 10.45 9.23 14.96
N GLU A 188 9.63 10.28 14.84
CA GLU A 188 8.81 10.80 15.93
C GLU A 188 7.78 9.78 16.44
N VAL A 189 7.10 9.09 15.52
CA VAL A 189 6.01 8.15 15.86
C VAL A 189 6.55 6.76 16.23
N TYR A 190 7.50 6.24 15.45
CA TYR A 190 7.94 4.85 15.49
C TYR A 190 9.40 4.67 15.95
N GLY A 191 10.11 5.76 16.27
CA GLY A 191 11.50 5.71 16.76
C GLY A 191 11.63 4.83 17.99
N THR A 192 10.65 4.92 18.90
CA THR A 192 10.37 3.93 19.93
C THR A 192 9.03 3.30 19.63
N LEU A 193 8.90 1.97 19.79
CA LEU A 193 7.72 1.21 19.39
C LEU A 193 6.43 1.75 20.07
N PRO A 194 5.49 2.34 19.31
CA PRO A 194 4.25 2.84 19.88
C PRO A 194 3.29 1.68 20.17
N THR A 195 2.33 1.94 21.06
CA THR A 195 1.24 1.02 21.37
C THR A 195 -0.05 1.54 20.74
N PHE A 196 -0.61 0.79 19.80
CA PHE A 196 -1.94 1.01 19.28
C PHE A 196 -2.97 0.39 20.24
N ARG A 197 -3.96 1.16 20.66
CA ARG A 197 -5.05 0.68 21.51
C ARG A 197 -6.39 1.05 20.92
N ARG A 198 -7.29 0.08 20.86
CA ARG A 198 -8.71 0.30 20.59
C ARG A 198 -9.53 -0.51 21.56
N LYS A 199 -10.41 0.15 22.32
CA LYS A 199 -11.15 -0.46 23.43
C LYS A 199 -10.19 -1.20 24.37
N ASP A 200 -10.43 -2.49 24.60
CA ASP A 200 -9.65 -3.34 25.52
C ASP A 200 -8.44 -4.02 24.85
N THR A 201 -8.25 -3.86 23.53
CA THR A 201 -7.11 -4.46 22.82
C THR A 201 -5.98 -3.45 22.69
N ALA A 202 -4.79 -3.83 23.15
CA ALA A 202 -3.55 -3.07 22.98
C ALA A 202 -2.50 -3.93 22.27
N GLN A 203 -1.85 -3.36 21.26
CA GLN A 203 -0.83 -4.03 20.45
C GLN A 203 0.34 -3.09 20.19
N VAL A 204 1.56 -3.61 20.34
CA VAL A 204 2.77 -2.89 19.95
C VAL A 204 2.87 -2.88 18.43
N VAL A 205 3.26 -1.74 17.87
CA VAL A 205 3.33 -1.53 16.42
C VAL A 205 4.78 -1.32 15.99
N SER A 206 5.27 -2.12 15.05
CA SER A 206 6.64 -2.08 14.54
C SER A 206 6.92 -0.97 13.53
N GLY A 207 5.87 -0.41 12.92
CA GLY A 207 5.98 0.60 11.88
C GLY A 207 4.64 0.90 11.20
N PRO A 208 4.65 1.77 10.19
CA PRO A 208 3.50 2.11 9.35
C PRO A 208 2.67 0.93 8.83
N LEU A 209 3.31 -0.12 8.31
CA LEU A 209 2.61 -1.29 7.74
C LEU A 209 1.83 -2.01 8.83
N ALA A 210 2.48 -2.30 9.95
CA ALA A 210 1.83 -2.94 11.10
C ALA A 210 0.69 -2.07 11.67
N LEU A 211 0.82 -0.73 11.67
CA LEU A 211 -0.28 0.14 12.08
C LEU A 211 -1.51 -0.05 11.19
N LEU A 212 -1.31 -0.04 9.86
CA LEU A 212 -2.39 -0.19 8.90
C LEU A 212 -3.04 -1.58 8.97
N ASP A 213 -2.24 -2.63 9.15
CA ASP A 213 -2.76 -3.99 9.32
C ASP A 213 -3.64 -4.09 10.57
N ASN A 214 -3.21 -3.47 11.68
CA ASN A 214 -4.01 -3.38 12.89
C ASN A 214 -5.31 -2.59 12.67
N ILE A 215 -5.25 -1.46 11.96
CA ILE A 215 -6.42 -0.64 11.64
C ILE A 215 -7.41 -1.42 10.75
N PHE A 216 -6.95 -2.04 9.67
CA PHE A 216 -7.80 -2.77 8.75
C PHE A 216 -8.38 -4.04 9.37
N SER A 217 -7.58 -4.83 10.07
CA SER A 217 -8.09 -6.01 10.78
C SER A 217 -9.18 -5.62 11.78
N THR A 218 -8.99 -4.49 12.45
CA THR A 218 -9.90 -3.93 13.43
C THR A 218 -11.16 -3.31 12.82
N GLY A 219 -11.04 -2.67 11.65
CA GLY A 219 -12.16 -2.17 10.85
C GLY A 219 -12.99 -3.30 10.26
N ARG A 220 -12.37 -4.42 9.87
CA ARG A 220 -13.03 -5.62 9.32
C ARG A 220 -13.81 -6.41 10.38
N LYS A 221 -13.46 -6.32 11.66
CA LYS A 221 -14.12 -7.07 12.74
C LYS A 221 -15.62 -6.76 12.80
N GLY A 222 -16.44 -7.79 12.60
CA GLY A 222 -17.91 -7.70 12.64
C GLY A 222 -18.55 -7.14 11.38
N LEU A 223 -17.79 -7.03 10.27
CA LEU A 223 -18.34 -6.73 8.95
C LEU A 223 -18.68 -8.01 8.20
N THR A 224 -19.81 -8.00 7.51
CA THR A 224 -20.09 -8.93 6.41
C THR A 224 -19.98 -8.17 5.09
N MET A 225 -19.23 -8.73 4.15
CA MET A 225 -18.93 -8.10 2.88
C MET A 225 -19.44 -8.97 1.73
N GLN A 226 -20.11 -8.34 0.78
CA GLN A 226 -20.47 -8.92 -0.50
C GLN A 226 -19.78 -8.09 -1.60
N ARG A 227 -18.98 -8.75 -2.43
CA ARG A 227 -18.37 -8.14 -3.62
C ARG A 227 -19.23 -8.46 -4.83
N TYR A 228 -19.65 -7.44 -5.58
CA TYR A 228 -20.41 -7.63 -6.81
C TYR A 228 -19.46 -7.88 -7.98
N LYS A 229 -19.56 -9.04 -8.65
CA LYS A 229 -18.79 -9.30 -9.88
C LYS A 229 -19.58 -8.97 -11.14
N GLY A 230 -20.91 -8.93 -11.04
CA GLY A 230 -21.79 -8.49 -12.12
C GLY A 230 -23.11 -7.90 -11.62
N LEU A 231 -23.78 -7.15 -12.50
CA LEU A 231 -25.06 -6.49 -12.18
C LEU A 231 -26.17 -7.47 -11.81
N GLY A 232 -26.13 -8.70 -12.32
CA GLY A 232 -27.11 -9.75 -12.03
C GLY A 232 -27.07 -10.31 -10.59
N GLU A 233 -26.05 -9.97 -9.82
CA GLU A 233 -25.96 -10.31 -8.39
C GLU A 233 -26.77 -9.36 -7.49
N MET A 234 -27.26 -8.26 -8.06
CA MET A 234 -28.09 -7.27 -7.38
C MET A 234 -29.56 -7.55 -7.65
N ASN A 235 -30.40 -7.39 -6.62
CA ASN A 235 -31.86 -7.40 -6.84
C ASN A 235 -32.31 -6.05 -7.45
N ALA A 236 -33.57 -5.98 -7.89
CA ALA A 236 -34.11 -4.81 -8.59
C ALA A 236 -34.05 -3.52 -7.75
N GLU A 237 -34.33 -3.60 -6.45
CA GLU A 237 -34.29 -2.45 -5.53
C GLU A 237 -32.85 -1.95 -5.37
N GLN A 238 -31.90 -2.85 -5.14
CA GLN A 238 -30.48 -2.53 -5.03
C GLN A 238 -29.96 -1.86 -6.29
N LEU A 239 -30.27 -2.42 -7.47
CA LEU A 239 -29.84 -1.84 -8.73
C LEU A 239 -30.42 -0.44 -8.95
N TRP A 240 -31.68 -0.22 -8.55
CA TRP A 240 -32.30 1.10 -8.60
C TRP A 240 -31.57 2.09 -7.69
N GLU A 241 -31.47 1.76 -6.40
CA GLU A 241 -30.89 2.63 -5.37
C GLU A 241 -29.43 2.99 -5.64
N THR A 242 -28.65 2.06 -6.19
CA THR A 242 -27.20 2.28 -6.36
C THR A 242 -26.82 2.84 -7.73
N THR A 243 -27.58 2.50 -8.77
CA THR A 243 -27.10 2.65 -10.16
C THR A 243 -28.03 3.51 -11.02
N LEU A 244 -29.34 3.56 -10.71
CA LEU A 244 -30.32 4.24 -11.56
C LEU A 244 -30.90 5.51 -10.92
N ASP A 245 -31.01 5.57 -9.60
CA ASP A 245 -31.53 6.72 -8.85
C ASP A 245 -30.74 8.00 -9.20
N PRO A 246 -31.37 9.03 -9.81
CA PRO A 246 -30.70 10.28 -10.14
C PRO A 246 -30.02 11.00 -8.97
N ALA A 247 -30.49 10.78 -7.73
CA ALA A 247 -29.93 11.40 -6.54
C ALA A 247 -28.68 10.68 -6.01
N ALA A 248 -28.52 9.38 -6.30
CA ALA A 248 -27.44 8.54 -5.75
C ALA A 248 -26.45 8.01 -6.81
N ARG A 249 -26.87 7.92 -8.08
CA ARG A 249 -26.08 7.31 -9.14
C ARG A 249 -24.78 8.07 -9.42
N SER A 250 -23.73 7.30 -9.68
CA SER A 250 -22.48 7.81 -10.24
C SER A 250 -22.39 7.47 -11.73
N LEU A 251 -22.12 8.48 -12.55
CA LEU A 251 -21.96 8.33 -13.99
C LEU A 251 -20.59 8.85 -14.42
N LEU A 252 -19.92 8.10 -15.30
CA LEU A 252 -18.69 8.53 -15.97
C LEU A 252 -19.04 9.01 -17.37
N GLN A 253 -18.77 10.28 -17.69
CA GLN A 253 -18.95 10.81 -19.04
C GLN A 253 -17.80 10.35 -19.94
N VAL A 254 -18.12 9.79 -21.10
CA VAL A 254 -17.13 9.31 -22.07
C VAL A 254 -16.58 10.49 -22.88
N LYS A 255 -15.25 10.60 -22.96
CA LYS A 255 -14.56 11.59 -23.80
C LYS A 255 -14.04 10.96 -25.09
N VAL A 256 -13.72 11.81 -26.08
CA VAL A 256 -13.22 11.38 -27.40
C VAL A 256 -11.92 10.57 -27.30
N ASN A 257 -11.03 10.96 -26.38
CA ASN A 257 -9.78 10.22 -26.12
C ASN A 257 -10.09 8.79 -25.63
N ASP A 258 -10.97 8.63 -24.64
CA ASP A 258 -11.38 7.33 -24.10
C ASP A 258 -11.98 6.42 -25.19
N ALA A 259 -12.70 7.01 -26.14
CA ALA A 259 -13.30 6.30 -27.25
C ALA A 259 -12.28 5.83 -28.30
N THR A 260 -11.19 6.60 -28.49
CA THR A 260 -10.05 6.24 -29.35
C THR A 260 -9.26 5.10 -28.74
N ASP A 261 -9.00 5.18 -27.43
CA ASP A 261 -8.33 4.12 -26.66
C ASP A 261 -9.13 2.82 -26.73
N ALA A 262 -10.44 2.87 -26.53
CA ALA A 262 -11.32 1.71 -26.64
C ALA A 262 -11.29 1.05 -28.04
N ASP A 263 -11.18 1.85 -29.11
CA ASP A 263 -11.09 1.33 -30.48
C ASP A 263 -9.75 0.62 -30.73
N SER A 264 -8.66 1.23 -30.26
CA SER A 264 -7.32 0.63 -30.34
C SER A 264 -7.25 -0.70 -29.58
N LEU A 265 -7.87 -0.76 -28.39
CA LEU A 265 -7.97 -1.96 -27.59
C LEU A 265 -8.79 -3.03 -28.32
N PHE A 266 -9.91 -2.65 -28.91
CA PHE A 266 -10.74 -3.57 -29.70
C PHE A 266 -9.98 -4.10 -30.92
N ALA A 267 -9.26 -3.26 -31.65
CA ALA A 267 -8.44 -3.67 -32.78
C ALA A 267 -7.31 -4.62 -32.36
N ARG A 268 -6.65 -4.38 -31.21
CA ARG A 268 -5.60 -5.25 -30.68
C ARG A 268 -6.13 -6.60 -30.19
N LEU A 269 -7.31 -6.62 -29.56
CA LEU A 269 -7.90 -7.84 -28.99
C LEU A 269 -8.72 -8.67 -30.00
N MET A 270 -9.38 -8.02 -30.94
CA MET A 270 -10.30 -8.66 -31.90
C MET A 270 -9.79 -8.62 -33.34
N GLY A 271 -8.63 -8.01 -33.59
CA GLY A 271 -7.99 -8.00 -34.91
C GLY A 271 -7.37 -9.34 -35.27
N ASP A 272 -7.05 -9.52 -36.55
CA ASP A 272 -6.59 -10.80 -37.10
C ASP A 272 -5.16 -11.17 -36.67
N GLU A 273 -4.39 -10.21 -36.15
CA GLU A 273 -3.03 -10.43 -35.69
C GLU A 273 -2.96 -11.04 -34.28
N VAL A 274 -2.38 -12.23 -34.20
CA VAL A 274 -2.28 -13.02 -32.95
C VAL A 274 -1.23 -12.44 -31.98
N GLU A 275 -0.13 -11.92 -32.50
CA GLU A 275 1.03 -11.52 -31.71
C GLU A 275 0.79 -10.29 -30.81
N PRO A 276 0.20 -9.20 -31.33
CA PRO A 276 -0.17 -8.05 -30.49
C PRO A 276 -1.17 -8.40 -29.39
N ARG A 277 -2.07 -9.36 -29.66
CA ARG A 277 -3.04 -9.89 -28.69
C ARG A 277 -2.35 -10.72 -27.62
N ARG A 278 -1.42 -11.60 -28.01
CA ARG A 278 -0.65 -12.47 -27.09
C ARG A 278 0.18 -11.64 -26.12
N GLU A 279 0.89 -10.64 -26.62
CA GLU A 279 1.69 -9.73 -25.79
C GLU A 279 0.82 -8.96 -24.79
N PHE A 280 -0.32 -8.42 -25.26
CA PHE A 280 -1.26 -7.71 -24.38
C PHE A 280 -1.75 -8.58 -23.22
N ILE A 281 -2.13 -9.83 -23.50
CA ILE A 281 -2.59 -10.77 -22.47
C ILE A 281 -1.46 -11.09 -21.49
N GLN A 282 -0.23 -11.32 -21.97
CA GLN A 282 0.92 -11.63 -21.12
C GLN A 282 1.33 -10.47 -20.21
N GLU A 283 1.36 -9.25 -20.73
CA GLU A 283 1.68 -8.04 -19.96
C GLU A 283 0.64 -7.75 -18.88
N ASN A 284 -0.66 -7.94 -19.20
CA ASN A 284 -1.74 -7.60 -18.29
C ASN A 284 -2.15 -8.76 -17.36
N ALA A 285 -1.77 -10.01 -17.65
CA ALA A 285 -2.09 -11.16 -16.79
C ALA A 285 -1.55 -11.02 -15.36
N LEU A 286 -0.39 -10.37 -15.20
CA LEU A 286 0.23 -10.12 -13.89
C LEU A 286 -0.46 -9.01 -13.08
N SER A 287 -1.23 -8.13 -13.73
CA SER A 287 -2.01 -7.07 -13.06
C SER A 287 -3.28 -7.60 -12.38
N VAL A 288 -3.67 -8.83 -12.72
CA VAL A 288 -4.87 -9.51 -12.23
C VAL A 288 -4.49 -10.37 -11.01
N ALA A 289 -4.16 -9.73 -9.90
CA ALA A 289 -3.86 -10.43 -8.64
C ALA A 289 -5.11 -10.76 -7.80
N ASN A 290 -6.26 -10.12 -8.09
CA ASN A 290 -7.46 -10.17 -7.24
C ASN A 290 -8.69 -10.79 -7.94
N LEU A 291 -8.50 -11.85 -8.73
CA LEU A 291 -9.61 -12.54 -9.40
C LEU A 291 -10.23 -13.66 -8.53
N ASP A 292 -9.50 -14.21 -7.55
CA ASP A 292 -10.00 -15.23 -6.62
C ASP A 292 -9.45 -15.07 -5.19
N VAL A 293 -10.28 -14.54 -4.29
CA VAL A 293 -10.35 -14.84 -2.84
C VAL A 293 -11.81 -14.72 -2.42
#